data_AF-A0A7J0E0H6-F1
#
_entry.id   AF-A0A7J0E0H6-F1
#
_cell.length_a   1.000
_cell.length_b   1.000
_cell.length_c   1.000
_cell.angle_alpha   90.00
_cell.angle_beta   90.00
_cell.angle_gamma   90.00
#
_symmetry.space_group_name_H-M   'P 1'
#
loop_
_entity.id
_entity.type
_entity.pdbx_description
1 polymer ?
#
loop_
_entity_poly.entity_id
_entity_poly.type
_entity_poly.pdbx_seq_one_letter_code
_entity_poly.pdbx_strand_id
1 'polypeptide(L)'
;MNKAGQQDPSGYFLIEEVFFNDLRDPSAIDYSKPILDWLKNSKDEALKKWECIVSGEMKQKQKALLGSASISHLPQFKAVDMDKMRFCDLRFRLGAGYLYCHQGDCKHVIVVRDMRLIHPEDVQNRATYPITTFQLKLRFRKCSVCKIYRAEKVTVDDKWAPMNPCYFCKNCYYMLHYANGALLYDEFSVYDYHHE
;
A
#
# COMPACT_ATOMS: atom_id res chain seq x y z
N MET A 1 -4.30 18.17 -4.32
CA MET A 1 -4.11 16.78 -4.77
C MET A 1 -3.29 16.83 -6.07
N ASN A 2 -1.95 16.77 -6.00
CA ASN A 2 -1.05 17.01 -7.14
C ASN A 2 -0.20 15.76 -7.50
N LYS A 3 -0.79 14.55 -7.48
CA LYS A 3 -0.04 13.31 -7.75
C LYS A 3 -0.73 12.39 -8.78
N ALA A 4 -1.51 12.93 -9.70
CA ALA A 4 -1.89 12.16 -10.89
C ALA A 4 -0.73 12.23 -11.90
N GLY A 5 0.19 11.25 -11.86
CA GLY A 5 1.16 11.04 -12.95
C GLY A 5 2.62 10.79 -12.57
N GLN A 6 3.04 11.02 -11.32
CA GLN A 6 4.39 10.64 -10.86
C GLN A 6 4.31 9.37 -10.01
N GLN A 7 4.78 8.26 -10.55
CA GLN A 7 5.04 7.05 -9.77
C GLN A 7 6.21 7.35 -8.83
N ASP A 8 6.00 7.12 -7.54
CA ASP A 8 7.06 7.20 -6.54
C ASP A 8 7.77 5.84 -6.51
N PRO A 9 9.06 5.77 -6.88
CA PRO A 9 9.77 4.49 -6.96
C PRO A 9 10.16 3.94 -5.59
N SER A 10 9.99 4.73 -4.53
CA SER A 10 10.38 4.36 -3.18
C SER A 10 9.44 3.29 -2.61
N GLY A 11 10.03 2.26 -2.02
CA GLY A 11 9.29 1.22 -1.33
C GLY A 11 10.16 0.40 -0.37
N TYR A 12 9.51 -0.34 0.51
CA TYR A 12 10.20 -1.29 1.39
C TYR A 12 9.28 -2.42 1.84
N PHE A 13 9.88 -3.57 2.18
CA PHE A 13 9.24 -4.55 3.06
C PHE A 13 9.76 -4.38 4.48
N LEU A 14 8.90 -4.58 5.47
CA LEU A 14 9.28 -4.70 6.88
C LEU A 14 8.92 -6.10 7.37
N ILE A 15 9.93 -6.95 7.51
CA ILE A 15 9.80 -8.37 7.90
C ILE A 15 10.76 -8.65 9.06
N GLU A 16 10.26 -9.21 10.16
CA GLU A 16 11.04 -9.53 11.37
C GLU A 16 11.99 -8.40 11.81
N GLU A 17 11.44 -7.19 11.94
CA GLU A 17 12.17 -5.98 12.35
C GLU A 17 13.24 -5.49 11.35
N VAL A 18 13.24 -6.02 10.12
CA VAL A 18 14.17 -5.61 9.06
C VAL A 18 13.43 -4.85 7.96
N PHE A 19 13.86 -3.61 7.72
CA PHE A 19 13.50 -2.86 6.53
C PHE A 19 14.34 -3.35 5.35
N PHE A 20 13.68 -3.85 4.31
CA PHE A 20 14.27 -4.17 3.01
C PHE A 20 13.90 -3.05 2.06
N ASN A 21 14.76 -2.06 1.91
CA ASN A 21 14.48 -0.87 1.11
C ASN A 21 14.72 -1.15 -0.37
N ASP A 22 13.77 -0.78 -1.22
CA ASP A 22 13.93 -0.85 -2.67
C ASP A 22 14.66 0.40 -3.16
N LEU A 23 15.97 0.29 -3.31
CA LEU A 23 16.85 1.37 -3.78
C LEU A 23 17.40 1.09 -5.19
N ARG A 24 16.71 0.24 -5.97
CA ARG A 24 17.12 -0.09 -7.34
C ARG A 24 16.96 1.09 -8.29
N ASP A 25 16.01 1.98 -8.02
CA ASP A 25 15.89 3.26 -8.69
C ASP A 25 16.75 4.32 -7.96
N PRO A 26 17.65 5.05 -8.66
CA PRO A 26 18.48 6.07 -8.04
C PRO A 26 17.71 7.23 -7.38
N SER A 27 16.46 7.46 -7.76
CA SER A 27 15.59 8.48 -7.19
C SER A 27 14.74 7.98 -6.01
N ALA A 28 14.82 6.69 -5.68
CA ALA A 28 14.11 6.11 -4.53
C ALA A 28 14.63 6.67 -3.21
N ILE A 29 13.70 6.97 -2.31
CA ILE A 29 13.97 7.51 -0.98
C ILE A 29 13.97 6.35 0.03
N ASP A 30 15.01 6.30 0.87
CA ASP A 30 15.05 5.40 2.02
C ASP A 30 14.09 5.87 3.13
N TYR A 31 12.89 5.27 3.16
CA TYR A 31 11.88 5.54 4.19
C TYR A 31 12.21 4.97 5.57
N SER A 32 13.13 4.01 5.66
CA SER A 32 13.54 3.46 6.95
C SER A 32 14.35 4.49 7.75
N LYS A 33 15.13 5.34 7.08
CA LYS A 33 16.05 6.27 7.73
C LYS A 33 15.36 7.25 8.69
N PRO A 34 14.31 8.02 8.32
CA PRO A 34 13.61 8.89 9.26
C PRO A 34 13.02 8.14 10.45
N ILE A 35 12.56 6.90 10.25
CA ILE A 35 11.98 6.06 11.31
C ILE A 35 13.07 5.61 12.28
N LEU A 36 14.20 5.12 11.77
CA LEU A 36 15.33 4.67 12.57
C LEU A 36 15.98 5.84 13.33
N ASP A 37 16.08 7.01 12.70
CA ASP A 37 16.60 8.23 13.33
C ASP A 37 15.67 8.69 14.47
N TRP A 38 14.35 8.66 14.25
CA TRP A 38 13.38 8.94 15.31
C TRP A 38 13.48 7.95 16.48
N LEU A 39 13.59 6.64 16.21
CA LEU A 39 13.75 5.62 17.25
C LEU A 39 15.02 5.84 18.11
N LYS A 40 16.11 6.32 17.51
CA LYS A 40 17.35 6.65 18.20
C LYS A 40 17.23 7.93 19.04
N ASN A 41 16.64 8.98 18.46
CA ASN A 41 16.60 10.31 19.07
C ASN A 41 15.46 10.49 20.08
N SER A 42 14.43 9.66 20.02
CA SER A 42 13.21 9.76 20.84
C SER A 42 12.96 8.48 21.66
N LYS A 43 14.01 7.86 22.19
CA LYS A 43 13.96 6.54 22.84
C LYS A 43 12.89 6.41 23.93
N ASP A 44 12.76 7.39 24.83
CA ASP A 44 11.78 7.35 25.91
C ASP A 44 10.34 7.43 25.40
N GLU A 45 10.10 8.26 24.37
CA GLU A 45 8.80 8.36 23.72
C GLU A 45 8.45 7.07 22.96
N ALA A 46 9.43 6.53 22.23
CA ALA A 46 9.29 5.26 21.53
C ALA A 46 8.96 4.11 22.49
N LEU A 47 9.63 4.05 23.64
CA LEU A 47 9.39 3.00 24.65
C LEU A 47 7.99 3.11 25.24
N LYS A 48 7.52 4.32 25.57
CA LYS A 48 6.13 4.55 26.01
C LYS A 48 5.12 4.11 24.96
N LYS A 49 5.32 4.47 23.69
CA LYS A 49 4.46 4.06 22.58
C LYS A 49 4.46 2.54 22.38
N TRP A 50 5.63 1.91 22.46
CA TRP A 50 5.79 0.46 22.34
C TRP A 50 5.06 -0.30 23.45
N GLU A 51 5.20 0.15 24.70
CA GLU A 51 4.48 -0.44 25.82
C GLU A 51 2.95 -0.37 25.63
N CYS A 52 2.43 0.74 25.12
CA CYS A 52 1.02 0.89 24.79
C CYS A 52 0.57 -0.08 23.70
N ILE A 53 1.37 -0.27 22.65
CA ILE A 53 1.07 -1.20 21.55
C ILE A 53 0.99 -2.64 22.05
N VAL A 54 1.98 -3.09 22.83
CA VAL A 54 2.02 -4.49 23.30
C VAL A 54 0.99 -4.76 24.40
N SER A 55 0.74 -3.78 25.28
CA SER A 55 -0.21 -3.95 26.38
C SER A 55 -1.67 -3.74 25.95
N GLY A 56 -1.90 -3.02 24.84
CA GLY A 56 -3.22 -2.51 24.44
C GLY A 56 -3.66 -1.31 25.28
N GLU A 57 -4.38 -0.37 24.67
CA GLU A 57 -4.83 0.89 25.29
C GLU A 57 -5.63 0.68 26.59
N MET A 58 -6.43 -0.40 26.67
CA MET A 58 -7.29 -0.70 27.82
C MET A 58 -6.55 -1.13 29.09
N LYS A 59 -5.27 -1.52 29.03
CA LYS A 59 -4.57 -2.05 30.21
C LYS A 59 -3.93 -0.99 31.12
N GLN A 60 -3.87 0.29 30.75
CA GLN A 60 -3.26 1.31 31.62
C GLN A 60 -3.95 1.43 32.99
N LYS A 61 -5.28 1.32 33.05
CA LYS A 61 -6.04 1.32 34.32
C LYS A 61 -5.84 0.03 35.15
N GLN A 62 -5.63 -1.11 34.51
CA GLN A 62 -5.37 -2.40 35.19
C GLN A 62 -3.89 -2.56 35.59
N LYS A 63 -2.95 -1.95 34.85
CA LYS A 63 -1.50 -1.98 35.08
C LYS A 63 -1.13 -1.35 36.44
N ALA A 64 -1.88 -0.34 36.88
CA ALA A 64 -1.74 0.27 38.19
C ALA A 64 -2.13 -0.66 39.37
N LEU A 65 -2.92 -1.72 39.11
CA LEU A 65 -3.45 -2.62 40.14
C LEU A 65 -2.69 -3.96 40.26
N LEU A 66 -2.09 -4.45 39.16
CA LEU A 66 -1.58 -5.84 39.10
C LEU A 66 -0.06 -5.98 38.95
N GLY A 67 0.68 -4.89 38.72
CA GLY A 67 2.13 -4.94 38.50
C GLY A 67 2.49 -5.66 37.19
N SER A 68 3.01 -4.95 36.20
CA SER A 68 3.40 -5.55 34.91
C SER A 68 4.89 -5.88 34.86
N ALA A 69 5.25 -7.02 34.26
CA ALA A 69 6.58 -7.19 33.67
C ALA A 69 6.82 -6.03 32.68
N SER A 70 7.79 -5.16 32.98
CA SER A 70 8.15 -4.08 32.07
C SER A 70 8.82 -4.66 30.84
N ILE A 71 8.28 -4.35 29.66
CA ILE A 71 8.97 -4.63 28.40
C ILE A 71 10.06 -3.57 28.31
N SER A 72 11.26 -3.93 28.73
CA SER A 72 12.37 -2.98 28.90
C SER A 72 13.13 -2.67 27.61
N HIS A 73 12.79 -3.32 26.48
CA HIS A 73 13.54 -3.19 25.24
C HIS A 73 12.64 -2.92 24.04
N LEU A 74 13.05 -1.95 23.23
CA LEU A 74 12.47 -1.68 21.91
C LEU A 74 12.89 -2.77 20.93
N PRO A 75 12.08 -3.05 19.89
CA PRO A 75 12.52 -3.86 18.76
C PRO A 75 13.81 -3.30 18.16
N GLN A 76 14.72 -4.16 17.73
CA GLN A 76 16.00 -3.75 17.19
C GLN A 76 15.91 -3.66 15.67
N PHE A 77 15.26 -2.59 15.21
CA PHE A 77 15.08 -2.39 13.78
C PHE A 77 16.40 -2.16 13.06
N LYS A 78 16.53 -2.77 11.87
CA LYS A 78 17.67 -2.57 10.97
C LYS A 78 17.19 -2.38 9.53
N ALA A 79 18.03 -1.80 8.70
CA ALA A 79 17.77 -1.61 7.27
C ALA A 79 18.82 -2.31 6.42
N VAL A 80 18.39 -2.86 5.30
CA VAL A 80 19.23 -3.50 4.28
C VAL A 80 18.68 -3.18 2.89
N ASP A 81 19.56 -3.24 1.89
CA ASP A 81 19.16 -3.08 0.50
C ASP A 81 18.41 -4.34 0.02
N MET A 82 17.23 -4.16 -0.56
CA MET A 82 16.36 -5.25 -0.99
C MET A 82 17.00 -6.10 -2.11
N ASP A 83 17.76 -5.47 -3.01
CA ASP A 83 18.39 -6.11 -4.17
C ASP A 83 19.50 -7.10 -3.78
N LYS A 84 20.08 -6.94 -2.58
CA LYS A 84 21.12 -7.81 -2.03
C LYS A 84 20.57 -9.02 -1.27
N MET A 85 19.24 -9.13 -1.14
CA MET A 85 18.58 -10.18 -0.36
C MET A 85 17.78 -11.11 -1.27
N ARG A 86 17.86 -12.42 -1.02
CA ARG A 86 16.99 -13.41 -1.68
C ARG A 86 15.91 -13.87 -0.72
N PHE A 87 14.82 -14.41 -1.27
CA PHE A 87 13.71 -14.92 -0.47
C PHE A 87 14.14 -16.00 0.55
N CYS A 88 15.13 -16.84 0.20
CA CYS A 88 15.67 -17.87 1.11
C CYS A 88 16.49 -17.30 2.27
N ASP A 89 16.91 -16.03 2.20
CA ASP A 89 17.69 -15.37 3.25
C ASP A 89 16.76 -14.71 4.29
N LEU A 90 15.44 -14.65 4.01
CA LEU A 90 14.44 -14.06 4.89
C LEU A 90 14.14 -14.98 6.08
N ARG A 91 14.09 -14.38 7.27
CA ARG A 91 13.48 -14.99 8.45
C ARG A 91 12.06 -14.50 8.55
N PHE A 92 11.12 -15.40 8.79
CA PHE A 92 9.72 -15.08 8.96
C PHE A 92 9.03 -16.13 9.83
N ARG A 93 7.83 -15.79 10.30
CA ARG A 93 6.90 -16.62 11.04
C ARG A 93 5.67 -16.84 10.19
N LEU A 94 5.27 -18.10 10.03
CA LEU A 94 4.06 -18.44 9.29
C LEU A 94 2.84 -17.81 9.95
N GLY A 95 1.95 -17.23 9.12
CA GLY A 95 0.75 -16.55 9.56
C GLY A 95 0.97 -15.14 10.16
N ALA A 96 2.21 -14.70 10.37
CA ALA A 96 2.48 -13.35 10.83
C ALA A 96 2.23 -12.31 9.72
N GLY A 97 1.71 -11.15 10.11
CA GLY A 97 1.54 -10.00 9.22
C GLY A 97 2.81 -9.16 9.15
N TYR A 98 3.22 -8.86 7.92
CA TYR A 98 4.34 -7.99 7.57
C TYR A 98 3.85 -6.81 6.75
N LEU A 99 4.67 -5.77 6.64
CA LEU A 99 4.29 -4.55 5.92
C LEU A 99 5.05 -4.46 4.60
N TYR A 100 4.33 -4.12 3.54
CA TYR A 100 4.88 -3.63 2.28
C TYR A 100 4.39 -2.21 2.05
N CYS A 101 5.32 -1.30 1.81
CA CYS A 101 5.03 0.08 1.48
C CYS A 101 5.57 0.38 0.08
N HIS A 102 4.76 1.00 -0.78
CA HIS A 102 5.16 1.41 -2.13
C HIS A 102 4.40 2.67 -2.56
N GLN A 103 4.83 3.29 -3.66
CA GLN A 103 4.20 4.49 -4.22
C GLN A 103 4.03 5.62 -3.20
N GLY A 104 5.04 5.86 -2.36
CA GLY A 104 5.00 6.92 -1.36
C GLY A 104 4.44 6.47 -0.02
N ASP A 105 3.15 6.16 0.00
CA ASP A 105 2.39 5.94 1.23
C ASP A 105 1.38 4.78 1.14
N CYS A 106 1.37 4.03 0.03
CA CYS A 106 0.49 2.89 -0.15
C CYS A 106 1.01 1.70 0.68
N LYS A 107 0.26 1.32 1.72
CA LYS A 107 0.65 0.31 2.71
C LYS A 107 -0.21 -0.94 2.58
N HIS A 108 0.44 -2.09 2.49
CA HIS A 108 -0.20 -3.40 2.39
C HIS A 108 0.33 -4.35 3.44
N VAL A 109 -0.56 -5.18 3.98
CA VAL A 109 -0.18 -6.29 4.85
C VAL A 109 0.12 -7.51 3.98
N ILE A 110 1.27 -8.13 4.22
CA ILE A 110 1.69 -9.37 3.55
C ILE A 110 1.80 -10.46 4.60
N VAL A 111 1.33 -11.66 4.24
CA VAL A 111 1.36 -12.82 5.12
C VAL A 111 1.91 -14.01 4.34
N VAL A 112 2.95 -14.64 4.86
CA VAL A 112 3.35 -15.98 4.42
C VAL A 112 2.42 -16.97 5.11
N ARG A 113 1.39 -17.43 4.38
CA ARG A 113 0.29 -18.24 4.96
C ARG A 113 0.71 -19.67 5.25
N ASP A 114 1.46 -20.26 4.34
CA ASP A 114 1.84 -21.67 4.39
C ASP A 114 3.20 -21.88 3.73
N MET A 115 3.88 -22.97 4.09
CA MET A 115 5.14 -23.41 3.53
C MET A 115 5.19 -24.93 3.55
N ARG A 116 5.47 -25.52 2.39
CA ARG A 116 5.61 -26.97 2.22
C ARG A 116 6.82 -27.33 1.39
N LEU A 117 7.26 -28.56 1.51
CA LEU A 117 8.26 -29.14 0.61
C LEU A 117 7.69 -29.28 -0.81
N ILE A 118 8.59 -29.27 -1.79
CA ILE A 118 8.24 -29.50 -3.19
C ILE A 118 7.70 -30.93 -3.36
N HIS A 119 6.55 -31.04 -4.01
CA HIS A 119 5.87 -32.31 -4.32
C HIS A 119 6.24 -32.75 -5.75
N PRO A 120 6.28 -34.06 -6.07
CA PRO A 120 6.53 -34.53 -7.43
C PRO A 120 5.55 -33.98 -8.50
N GLU A 121 4.34 -33.62 -8.10
CA GLU A 121 3.32 -33.03 -9.01
C GLU A 121 3.50 -31.51 -9.20
N ASP A 122 4.39 -30.86 -8.45
CA ASP A 122 4.71 -29.45 -8.66
C ASP A 122 5.52 -29.25 -9.94
N VAL A 123 5.47 -28.03 -10.49
CA VAL A 123 6.32 -27.66 -11.61
C VAL A 123 7.79 -27.69 -11.17
N GLN A 124 8.57 -28.64 -11.68
CA GLN A 124 9.98 -28.79 -11.26
C GLN A 124 10.92 -27.75 -11.89
N ASN A 125 10.47 -27.07 -12.97
CA ASN A 125 11.24 -26.02 -13.63
C ASN A 125 11.25 -24.74 -12.78
N ARG A 126 12.39 -24.40 -12.19
CA ARG A 126 12.54 -23.18 -11.36
C ARG A 126 12.21 -21.89 -12.11
N ALA A 127 12.39 -21.84 -13.42
CA ALA A 127 12.13 -20.64 -14.23
C ALA A 127 10.64 -20.29 -14.33
N THR A 128 9.72 -21.19 -13.96
CA THR A 128 8.28 -20.91 -13.97
C THR A 128 7.80 -20.22 -12.69
N TYR A 129 8.66 -20.07 -11.68
CA TYR A 129 8.36 -19.35 -10.45
C TYR A 129 8.80 -17.88 -10.55
N PRO A 130 8.12 -16.95 -9.85
CA PRO A 130 6.94 -17.16 -8.99
C PRO A 130 5.67 -17.50 -9.78
N ILE A 131 4.83 -18.38 -9.23
CA ILE A 131 3.55 -18.79 -9.84
C ILE A 131 2.41 -17.99 -9.19
N THR A 132 1.64 -17.26 -10.00
CA THR A 132 0.42 -16.60 -9.55
C THR A 132 -0.68 -17.65 -9.35
N THR A 133 -0.92 -18.04 -8.10
CA THR A 133 -1.97 -19.02 -7.74
C THR A 133 -3.36 -18.40 -7.67
N PHE A 134 -3.42 -17.08 -7.46
CA PHE A 134 -4.65 -16.32 -7.38
C PHE A 134 -4.42 -14.92 -7.94
N GLN A 135 -5.34 -14.47 -8.78
CA GLN A 135 -5.46 -13.08 -9.19
C GLN A 135 -6.91 -12.67 -9.02
N LEU A 136 -7.14 -11.59 -8.28
CA LEU A 136 -8.49 -11.05 -8.14
C LEU A 136 -8.99 -10.62 -9.52
N LYS A 137 -10.21 -11.05 -9.90
CA LYS A 137 -10.87 -10.49 -11.08
C LYS A 137 -11.16 -9.01 -10.83
N LEU A 138 -10.45 -8.14 -11.55
CA LEU A 138 -10.68 -6.70 -11.53
C LEU A 138 -12.14 -6.40 -11.88
N ARG A 139 -12.79 -5.59 -11.04
CA ARG A 139 -14.16 -5.12 -11.25
C ARG A 139 -14.13 -3.65 -11.59
N PHE A 140 -14.00 -3.36 -12.87
CA PHE A 140 -13.98 -1.98 -13.35
C PHE A 140 -15.27 -1.23 -13.01
N ARG A 141 -15.12 0.01 -12.57
CA ARG A 141 -16.24 0.94 -12.46
C ARG A 141 -16.80 1.19 -13.87
N LYS A 142 -18.08 0.90 -14.08
CA LYS A 142 -18.78 1.24 -15.32
C LYS A 142 -19.18 2.71 -15.31
N CYS A 143 -19.29 3.30 -16.50
CA CYS A 143 -19.80 4.65 -16.71
C CYS A 143 -21.18 4.80 -16.05
N SER A 144 -21.36 5.87 -15.28
CA SER A 144 -22.59 6.22 -14.59
C SER A 144 -23.75 6.54 -15.53
N VAL A 145 -23.47 6.92 -16.78
CA VAL A 145 -24.48 7.23 -17.81
C VAL A 145 -24.89 5.96 -18.56
N CYS A 146 -24.01 5.38 -19.38
CA CYS A 146 -24.41 4.26 -20.23
C CYS A 146 -24.47 2.91 -19.50
N LYS A 147 -23.84 2.77 -18.32
CA LYS A 147 -23.74 1.50 -17.56
C LYS A 147 -23.15 0.31 -18.34
N ILE A 148 -22.52 0.57 -19.48
CA ILE A 148 -21.96 -0.44 -20.39
C ILE A 148 -20.44 -0.41 -20.33
N TYR A 149 -19.84 0.70 -20.76
CA TYR A 149 -18.40 0.85 -20.89
C TYR A 149 -17.72 1.20 -19.56
N ARG A 150 -16.44 0.87 -19.43
CA ARG A 150 -15.61 1.27 -18.28
C ARG A 150 -15.52 2.80 -18.18
N ALA A 151 -15.45 3.29 -16.96
CA ALA A 151 -15.14 4.68 -16.71
C ALA A 151 -13.66 4.96 -17.00
N GLU A 152 -13.39 6.12 -17.58
CA GLU A 152 -12.04 6.64 -17.87
C GLU A 152 -11.88 8.09 -17.38
N LYS A 153 -12.99 8.79 -17.12
CA LYS A 153 -13.02 10.14 -16.57
C LYS A 153 -13.90 10.17 -15.32
N VAL A 154 -13.53 11.01 -14.36
CA VAL A 154 -14.39 11.37 -13.22
C VAL A 154 -14.55 12.89 -13.17
N THR A 155 -15.79 13.35 -13.07
CA THR A 155 -16.10 14.77 -12.84
C THR A 155 -16.56 14.99 -11.40
N VAL A 156 -16.22 16.16 -10.85
CA VAL A 156 -16.60 16.62 -9.52
C VAL A 156 -17.23 18.00 -9.65
N ASP A 157 -18.31 18.22 -8.93
CA ASP A 157 -19.11 19.46 -8.93
C ASP A 157 -19.69 19.82 -10.32
N ASP A 158 -19.91 18.80 -11.15
CA ASP A 158 -20.47 18.93 -12.48
C ASP A 158 -22.00 19.07 -12.43
N LYS A 159 -22.47 20.29 -12.74
CA LYS A 159 -23.89 20.68 -12.71
C LYS A 159 -24.81 19.77 -13.51
N TRP A 160 -24.34 19.22 -14.63
CA TRP A 160 -25.17 18.41 -15.53
C TRP A 160 -24.93 16.90 -15.37
N ALA A 161 -23.99 16.50 -14.52
CA ALA A 161 -23.79 15.10 -14.20
C ALA A 161 -24.94 14.55 -13.33
N PRO A 162 -25.29 13.26 -13.50
CA PRO A 162 -26.34 12.61 -12.71
C PRO A 162 -25.98 12.37 -11.24
N MET A 163 -24.71 12.55 -10.86
CA MET A 163 -24.21 12.33 -9.48
C MET A 163 -22.90 13.10 -9.28
N ASN A 164 -22.45 13.23 -8.02
CA ASN A 164 -21.19 13.88 -7.70
C ASN A 164 -20.43 13.05 -6.65
N PRO A 165 -19.23 12.50 -6.95
CA PRO A 165 -18.55 12.49 -8.25
C PRO A 165 -19.24 11.60 -9.29
N CYS A 166 -19.12 11.95 -10.58
CA CYS A 166 -19.66 11.14 -11.69
C CYS A 166 -18.58 10.51 -12.54
N TYR A 167 -18.77 9.23 -12.89
CA TYR A 167 -17.82 8.44 -13.65
C TYR A 167 -18.29 8.28 -15.10
N PHE A 168 -17.47 8.65 -16.08
CA PHE A 168 -17.81 8.60 -17.50
C PHE A 168 -16.86 7.71 -18.28
N CYS A 169 -17.39 6.98 -19.27
CA CYS A 169 -16.54 6.52 -20.37
C CYS A 169 -16.22 7.70 -21.29
N LYS A 170 -15.17 7.57 -22.11
CA LYS A 170 -14.71 8.62 -23.03
C LYS A 170 -15.84 9.21 -23.89
N ASN A 171 -16.71 8.36 -24.44
CA ASN A 171 -17.80 8.79 -25.33
C ASN A 171 -18.88 9.58 -24.58
N CYS A 172 -19.38 9.07 -23.45
CA CYS A 172 -20.40 9.77 -22.67
C CYS A 172 -19.86 11.09 -22.08
N TYR A 173 -18.58 11.12 -21.70
CA TYR A 173 -17.92 12.37 -21.29
C TYR A 173 -17.95 13.39 -22.44
N TYR A 174 -17.47 13.00 -23.63
CA TYR A 174 -17.41 13.91 -24.77
C TYR A 174 -18.80 14.39 -25.20
N MET A 175 -19.80 13.50 -25.25
CA MET A 175 -21.18 13.85 -25.63
C MET A 175 -21.86 14.85 -24.68
N LEU A 176 -21.54 14.80 -23.38
CA LEU A 176 -22.13 15.72 -22.41
C LEU A 176 -21.41 17.08 -22.39
N HIS A 177 -20.09 17.08 -22.54
CA HIS A 177 -19.27 18.26 -22.26
C HIS A 177 -18.80 19.00 -23.51
N TYR A 178 -18.85 18.41 -24.70
CA TYR A 178 -18.31 19.01 -25.92
C TYR A 178 -19.34 19.12 -27.04
N ALA A 179 -19.29 20.22 -27.77
CA ALA A 179 -19.93 20.39 -29.06
C ALA A 179 -18.94 21.02 -30.05
N ASN A 180 -18.84 20.47 -31.27
CA ASN A 180 -17.90 20.94 -32.30
C ASN A 180 -16.44 21.02 -31.83
N GLY A 181 -16.03 20.17 -30.88
CA GLY A 181 -14.68 20.15 -30.31
C GLY A 181 -14.43 21.22 -29.23
N ALA A 182 -15.40 22.10 -28.96
CA ALA A 182 -15.34 23.08 -27.89
C ALA A 182 -16.09 22.60 -26.66
N LEU A 183 -15.56 22.92 -25.48
CA LEU A 183 -16.19 22.63 -24.20
C LEU A 183 -17.43 23.52 -24.02
N LEU A 184 -18.55 22.94 -23.58
CA LEU A 184 -19.83 23.63 -23.42
C LEU A 184 -19.92 24.50 -22.15
N TYR A 185 -19.23 24.07 -21.09
CA TYR A 185 -19.14 24.73 -19.79
C TYR A 185 -17.89 24.22 -19.07
N ASP A 186 -17.31 24.99 -18.15
CA ASP A 186 -16.04 24.68 -17.48
C ASP A 186 -16.09 24.77 -15.95
N GLU A 187 -17.27 25.00 -15.37
CA GLU A 187 -17.52 25.09 -13.93
C GLU A 187 -17.51 23.71 -13.22
N PHE A 188 -16.53 22.85 -13.51
CA PHE A 188 -16.34 21.56 -12.86
C PHE A 188 -14.88 21.10 -12.93
N SER A 189 -14.50 20.19 -12.05
CA SER A 189 -13.18 19.54 -12.12
C SER A 189 -13.28 18.18 -12.82
N VAL A 190 -12.33 17.87 -13.71
CA VAL A 190 -12.22 16.57 -14.36
C VAL A 190 -10.86 15.93 -14.13
N TYR A 191 -10.88 14.63 -13.86
CA TYR A 191 -9.68 13.83 -13.65
C TYR A 191 -9.74 12.54 -14.48
N ASP A 192 -8.58 12.02 -14.86
CA ASP A 192 -8.48 10.65 -15.38
C ASP A 192 -8.79 9.65 -14.27
N TYR A 193 -9.67 8.71 -14.58
CA TYR A 193 -10.00 7.62 -13.67
C TYR A 193 -9.18 6.37 -14.05
N HIS A 194 -8.15 6.12 -13.24
CA HIS A 194 -7.40 4.88 -13.28
C HIS A 194 -7.96 3.94 -12.20
N HIS A 195 -8.35 2.73 -12.61
CA HIS A 195 -8.79 1.70 -11.67
C HIS A 195 -7.56 1.13 -10.97
N GLU A 196 -7.50 1.24 -9.64
CA GLU A 196 -6.59 0.48 -8.78
C GLU A 196 -7.09 -0.96 -8.59
#